data_AF-A0A8S1B890-F1
#
_entry.id   AF-A0A8S1B890-F1
#
_cell.length_a   1.000
_cell.length_b   1.000
_cell.length_c   1.000
_cell.angle_alpha   90.00
_cell.angle_beta   90.00
_cell.angle_gamma   90.00
#
_symmetry.space_group_name_H-M   'P 1'
#
loop_
_entity.id
_entity.type
_entity.pdbx_description
1 polymer ?
#
loop_
_entity_poly.entity_id
_entity_poly.type
_entity_poly.pdbx_seq_one_letter_code
_entity_poly.pdbx_strand_id
1 'polypeptide(L)'
;MNRIIQDKKNFRNPSIYEKLIQFCDINESDTNYPPEIYDPLKWGKESYYDELSRVQKLEMDRREKEKKEKLAKIDFITGVVKKTDDDDEKKRKSKWDQAAPNVANKPTIKQPGLVQQPLTSNVTGTKGTIISAFGSLPKKPKI
;
A
#
# COMPACT_ATOMS: atom_id res chain seq x y z
N MET A 1 53.85 21.81 -0.40
CA MET A 1 53.13 21.84 0.89
C MET A 1 52.93 20.40 1.37
N ASN A 2 53.13 20.10 2.67
CA ASN A 2 52.96 18.79 3.33
C ASN A 2 53.89 17.61 2.93
N ARG A 3 55.09 17.90 2.39
CA ARG A 3 56.06 16.88 1.92
C ARG A 3 56.51 15.91 3.03
N ILE A 4 56.79 16.45 4.23
CA ILE A 4 57.17 15.67 5.42
C ILE A 4 56.11 14.62 5.79
N ILE A 5 54.83 14.95 5.60
CA ILE A 5 53.71 14.05 5.92
C ILE A 5 53.58 12.98 4.83
N GLN A 6 53.70 13.35 3.56
CA GLN A 6 53.63 12.44 2.42
C GLN A 6 54.80 11.43 2.38
N ASP A 7 55.98 11.81 2.85
CA ASP A 7 57.16 10.92 2.89
C ASP A 7 57.03 9.81 3.95
N LYS A 8 56.27 10.06 5.02
CA LYS A 8 56.03 9.08 6.11
C LYS A 8 55.29 7.86 5.58
N LYS A 9 55.87 6.68 5.79
CA LYS A 9 55.29 5.39 5.37
C LYS A 9 53.87 5.19 5.93
N ASN A 10 53.64 5.60 7.17
CA ASN A 10 52.33 5.46 7.82
C ASN A 10 51.23 6.30 7.15
N PHE A 11 51.58 7.41 6.50
CA PHE A 11 50.63 8.28 5.80
C PHE A 11 50.35 7.82 4.36
N ARG A 12 51.13 6.85 3.87
CA ARG A 12 50.95 6.20 2.57
C ARG A 12 50.27 4.83 2.66
N ASN A 13 50.13 4.28 3.87
CA ASN A 13 49.39 3.05 4.08
C ASN A 13 47.88 3.36 4.01
N PRO A 14 47.08 2.68 3.16
CA PRO A 14 45.63 2.88 3.11
C PRO A 14 44.92 2.78 4.46
N SER A 15 45.46 2.02 5.43
CA SER A 15 44.91 1.96 6.79
C SER A 15 44.98 3.29 7.57
N ILE A 16 45.66 4.31 7.05
CA ILE A 16 45.63 5.65 7.61
C ILE A 16 44.24 6.30 7.52
N TYR A 17 43.43 5.92 6.52
CA TYR A 17 42.11 6.52 6.33
C TYR A 17 41.22 6.31 7.55
N GLU A 18 41.21 5.10 8.13
CA GLU A 18 40.48 4.81 9.38
C GLU A 18 40.82 5.79 10.51
N LYS A 19 42.12 6.12 10.66
CA LYS A 19 42.58 7.05 11.69
C LYS A 19 42.18 8.48 11.37
N LEU A 20 42.19 8.86 10.10
CA LEU A 20 41.81 10.21 9.67
C LEU A 20 40.30 10.42 9.76
N ILE A 21 39.51 9.42 9.40
CA ILE A 21 38.05 9.41 9.54
C ILE A 21 37.68 9.62 11.01
N GLN A 22 38.30 8.84 11.92
CA GLN A 22 38.10 8.97 13.36
C GLN A 22 38.63 10.31 13.91
N PHE A 23 39.79 10.78 13.47
CA PHE A 23 40.38 12.02 13.97
C PHE A 23 39.61 13.28 13.54
N CYS A 24 39.04 13.25 12.33
CA CYS A 24 38.29 14.36 11.75
C CYS A 24 36.78 14.25 11.97
N ASP A 25 36.31 13.23 12.73
CA ASP A 25 34.89 12.94 12.94
C ASP A 25 34.08 12.89 11.63
N ILE A 26 34.66 12.28 10.59
CA ILE A 26 34.04 12.22 9.27
C ILE A 26 32.99 11.11 9.26
N ASN A 27 31.78 11.46 8.84
CA ASN A 27 30.75 10.47 8.53
C ASN A 27 30.98 9.90 7.13
N GLU A 28 31.29 8.61 7.05
CA GLU A 28 31.62 7.90 5.82
C GLU A 28 30.42 7.78 4.85
N SER A 29 29.21 7.84 5.38
CA SER A 29 27.97 7.75 4.59
C SER A 29 27.41 9.12 4.21
N ASP A 30 28.14 10.19 4.53
CA ASP A 30 27.74 11.56 4.24
C ASP A 30 28.08 11.97 2.81
N THR A 31 27.67 13.17 2.44
CA THR A 31 27.85 13.73 1.12
C THR A 31 28.66 15.03 1.16
N ASN A 32 29.26 15.37 0.03
CA ASN A 32 29.88 16.69 -0.17
C ASN A 32 28.85 17.75 -0.62
N TYR A 33 27.57 17.39 -0.74
CA TYR A 33 26.51 18.33 -1.09
C TYR A 33 26.01 19.06 0.15
N PRO A 34 25.58 20.32 0.01
CA PRO A 34 24.90 21.02 1.09
C PRO A 34 23.56 20.32 1.39
N PRO A 35 23.12 20.26 2.66
CA PRO A 35 21.91 19.53 3.07
C PRO A 35 20.64 19.96 2.33
N GLU A 36 20.58 21.21 1.85
CA GLU A 36 19.47 21.72 1.05
C GLU A 36 19.30 20.97 -0.28
N ILE A 37 20.40 20.47 -0.85
CA ILE A 37 20.41 19.72 -2.11
C ILE A 37 20.22 18.23 -1.83
N TYR A 38 20.98 17.69 -0.89
CA TYR A 38 20.93 16.28 -0.56
C TYR A 38 21.37 16.06 0.89
N ASP A 39 20.43 15.52 1.67
CA ASP A 39 20.69 15.06 3.03
C ASP A 39 20.44 13.54 3.08
N PRO A 40 21.50 12.71 3.18
CA PRO A 40 21.36 11.26 3.30
C PRO A 40 20.68 10.84 4.62
N LEU A 41 20.67 11.70 5.64
CA LEU A 41 20.15 11.43 6.98
C LEU A 41 18.75 12.02 7.23
N LYS A 42 18.09 12.58 6.21
CA LYS A 42 16.77 13.21 6.37
C LYS A 42 15.64 12.25 6.78
N TRP A 43 15.84 10.94 6.61
CA TRP A 43 14.83 9.93 6.96
C TRP A 43 15.03 9.49 8.41
N GLY A 44 14.04 9.77 9.24
CA GLY A 44 14.02 9.33 10.62
C GLY A 44 13.52 7.89 10.79
N LYS A 45 13.38 7.47 12.04
CA LYS A 45 12.99 6.11 12.40
C LYS A 45 11.59 5.74 11.91
N GLU A 46 10.71 6.72 11.82
CA GLU A 46 9.35 6.61 11.30
C GLU A 46 9.29 6.21 9.82
N SER A 47 10.35 6.52 9.07
CA SER A 47 10.45 6.21 7.65
C SER A 47 10.91 4.76 7.40
N TYR A 48 11.42 4.06 8.43
CA TYR A 48 11.90 2.69 8.30
C TYR A 48 10.76 1.67 8.28
N TYR A 49 11.04 0.54 7.62
CA TYR A 49 10.08 -0.56 7.42
C TYR A 49 9.40 -1.02 8.71
N ASP A 50 10.18 -1.19 9.79
CA ASP A 50 9.66 -1.74 11.05
C ASP A 50 8.60 -0.82 11.68
N GLU A 51 8.85 0.49 11.67
CA GLU A 51 7.94 1.47 12.26
C GLU A 51 6.69 1.64 11.40
N LEU A 52 6.83 1.65 10.07
CA LEU A 52 5.69 1.66 9.14
C LEU A 52 4.81 0.42 9.32
N SER A 53 5.41 -0.76 9.45
CA SER A 53 4.72 -2.02 9.69
C SER A 53 3.97 -2.00 11.03
N ARG A 54 4.60 -1.46 12.08
CA ARG A 54 3.99 -1.31 13.40
C ARG A 54 2.76 -0.42 13.35
N VAL A 55 2.88 0.77 12.74
CA VAL A 55 1.77 1.73 12.60
C VAL A 55 0.63 1.13 11.78
N GLN A 56 0.94 0.47 10.67
CA GLN A 56 -0.07 -0.16 9.82
C GLN A 56 -0.84 -1.26 10.56
N LYS A 57 -0.15 -2.14 11.30
CA LYS A 57 -0.79 -3.19 12.10
C LYS A 57 -1.70 -2.61 13.18
N LEU A 58 -1.20 -1.63 13.93
CA LEU A 58 -1.98 -0.97 14.98
C LEU A 58 -3.28 -0.35 14.43
N GLU A 59 -3.21 0.31 13.28
CA GLU A 59 -4.39 0.90 12.63
C GLU A 59 -5.34 -0.16 12.04
N MET A 60 -4.80 -1.29 11.55
CA MET A 60 -5.62 -2.43 11.12
C MET A 60 -6.39 -3.04 12.30
N ASP A 61 -5.70 -3.31 13.40
CA ASP A 61 -6.27 -3.92 14.61
C ASP A 61 -7.33 -3.02 15.23
N ARG A 62 -7.08 -1.70 15.28
CA ARG A 62 -8.07 -0.71 15.73
C ARG A 62 -9.36 -0.78 14.93
N ARG A 63 -9.26 -0.84 13.60
CA ARG A 63 -10.41 -0.89 12.70
C ARG A 63 -11.14 -2.23 12.76
N GLU A 64 -10.42 -3.33 12.94
CA GLU A 64 -11.02 -4.66 13.11
C GLU A 64 -11.81 -4.73 14.41
N LYS A 65 -11.26 -4.21 15.51
CA LYS A 65 -11.96 -4.11 16.80
C LYS A 65 -13.24 -3.28 16.69
N GLU A 66 -13.17 -2.11 16.05
CA GLU A 66 -14.36 -1.27 15.82
C GLU A 66 -15.42 -1.97 14.95
N LYS A 67 -15.00 -2.69 13.89
CA LYS A 67 -15.92 -3.49 13.06
C LYS A 67 -16.58 -4.60 13.87
N LYS A 68 -15.80 -5.33 14.67
CA LYS A 68 -16.31 -6.40 15.53
C LYS A 68 -17.28 -5.86 16.58
N GLU A 69 -16.98 -4.72 17.20
CA GLU A 69 -17.89 -4.05 18.15
C GLU A 69 -19.18 -3.55 17.48
N LYS A 70 -19.10 -3.00 16.27
CA LYS A 70 -20.27 -2.58 15.50
C LYS A 70 -21.16 -3.77 15.13
N LEU A 71 -20.57 -4.86 14.64
CA LEU A 71 -21.30 -6.10 14.34
C LEU A 71 -21.97 -6.67 15.59
N ALA A 72 -21.25 -6.76 16.72
CA ALA A 72 -21.80 -7.24 17.97
C ALA A 72 -22.98 -6.37 18.49
N LYS A 73 -22.92 -5.05 18.32
CA LYS A 73 -24.04 -4.15 18.67
C LYS A 73 -25.26 -4.35 17.77
N ILE A 74 -25.05 -4.57 16.47
CA ILE A 74 -26.14 -4.87 15.52
C ILE A 74 -26.81 -6.20 15.86
N ASP A 75 -26.04 -7.24 16.19
CA ASP A 75 -26.57 -8.55 16.59
C ASP A 75 -27.38 -8.48 17.89
N PHE A 76 -26.94 -7.67 18.86
CA PHE A 76 -27.70 -7.45 20.09
C PHE A 76 -29.07 -6.78 19.85
N ILE A 77 -29.13 -5.74 19.01
CA ILE A 77 -30.39 -5.03 18.69
C ILE A 77 -31.35 -5.93 17.90
N THR A 78 -30.84 -6.70 16.93
CA THR A 78 -31.68 -7.60 16.11
C THR A 78 -32.17 -8.83 16.89
N GLY A 79 -31.41 -9.30 17.89
CA GLY A 79 -31.83 -10.38 18.79
C GLY A 79 -32.94 -9.99 19.76
N VAL A 80 -33.06 -8.70 20.13
CA VAL A 80 -34.12 -8.20 21.02
C VAL A 80 -35.42 -7.93 20.27
N VAL A 81 -35.37 -7.50 19.01
CA VAL A 81 -36.57 -7.21 18.19
C VAL A 81 -37.29 -8.50 17.73
N LYS A 82 -36.61 -9.66 17.66
CA LYS A 82 -37.21 -10.92 17.20
C LYS A 82 -38.04 -11.71 18.23
N LYS A 83 -38.28 -11.17 19.43
CA LYS A 83 -39.13 -11.84 20.45
C LYS A 83 -40.51 -11.22 20.64
N THR A 84 -40.90 -10.25 19.81
CA THR A 84 -42.26 -9.70 19.80
C THR A 84 -42.70 -9.52 18.36
N ASP A 85 -43.89 -10.01 18.06
CA ASP A 85 -44.61 -9.99 16.78
C ASP A 85 -44.33 -11.12 15.78
N ASP A 86 -45.12 -12.17 16.01
CA ASP A 86 -46.18 -12.66 15.12
C ASP A 86 -45.85 -13.48 13.88
N ASP A 87 -46.66 -14.53 13.79
CA ASP A 87 -46.69 -15.60 12.81
C ASP A 87 -47.04 -15.09 11.40
N ASP A 88 -46.69 -15.94 10.42
CA ASP A 88 -47.39 -16.06 9.14
C ASP A 88 -47.73 -14.77 8.38
N GLU A 89 -46.79 -14.20 7.61
CA GLU A 89 -47.12 -13.74 6.25
C GLU A 89 -45.91 -13.23 5.45
N LYS A 90 -45.92 -13.52 4.14
CA LYS A 90 -45.07 -12.93 3.08
C LYS A 90 -43.72 -13.61 2.82
N LYS A 91 -43.78 -14.93 2.64
CA LYS A 91 -43.12 -15.56 1.47
C LYS A 91 -43.71 -14.93 0.20
N ARG A 92 -43.15 -13.83 -0.33
CA ARG A 92 -43.47 -13.37 -1.70
C ARG A 92 -42.38 -12.45 -2.27
N LYS A 93 -41.72 -13.00 -3.30
CA LYS A 93 -41.00 -12.40 -4.44
C LYS A 93 -39.74 -11.54 -4.16
N SER A 94 -38.59 -12.16 -4.47
CA SER A 94 -37.27 -11.54 -4.60
C SER A 94 -37.25 -10.50 -5.73
N LYS A 95 -36.73 -9.31 -5.43
CA LYS A 95 -36.58 -8.16 -6.34
C LYS A 95 -35.38 -8.30 -7.29
N TRP A 96 -35.16 -9.51 -7.82
CA TRP A 96 -34.21 -9.78 -8.91
C TRP A 96 -34.90 -10.18 -10.21
N ASP A 97 -36.22 -10.32 -10.19
CA ASP A 97 -36.96 -11.00 -11.26
C ASP A 97 -38.06 -10.12 -11.88
N GLN A 98 -37.74 -8.87 -12.25
CA GLN A 98 -38.55 -8.16 -13.25
C GLN A 98 -37.71 -7.31 -14.21
N ALA A 99 -38.13 -7.41 -15.47
CA ALA A 99 -37.41 -7.16 -16.72
C ALA A 99 -37.12 -5.68 -17.08
N ALA A 100 -36.16 -5.54 -17.99
CA ALA A 100 -35.57 -4.34 -18.62
C ALA A 100 -36.56 -3.52 -19.50
N PRO A 101 -36.11 -2.64 -20.44
CA PRO A 101 -35.04 -1.63 -20.48
C PRO A 101 -35.61 -0.22 -20.77
N ASN A 102 -34.89 0.87 -20.47
CA ASN A 102 -35.01 2.06 -21.33
C ASN A 102 -33.79 2.99 -21.27
N VAL A 103 -33.36 3.37 -22.46
CA VAL A 103 -32.28 4.29 -22.79
C VAL A 103 -32.79 5.73 -22.74
N ALA A 104 -32.04 6.67 -22.15
CA ALA A 104 -31.92 8.06 -22.65
C ALA A 104 -31.05 8.94 -21.74
N ASN A 105 -30.02 9.51 -22.38
CA ASN A 105 -29.47 10.85 -22.23
C ASN A 105 -28.64 11.26 -20.98
N LYS A 106 -27.37 11.56 -21.31
CA LYS A 106 -26.31 12.26 -20.56
C LYS A 106 -26.66 13.75 -20.36
N PRO A 107 -26.00 14.46 -19.40
CA PRO A 107 -24.80 15.19 -19.81
C PRO A 107 -23.61 15.09 -18.85
N THR A 108 -22.44 15.21 -19.45
CA THR A 108 -21.08 15.15 -18.90
C THR A 108 -20.63 16.47 -18.28
N ILE A 109 -20.13 16.43 -17.05
CA ILE A 109 -19.28 17.46 -16.44
C ILE A 109 -17.83 16.98 -16.56
N LYS A 110 -16.96 17.76 -17.23
CA LYS A 110 -15.53 17.46 -17.41
C LYS A 110 -14.72 18.16 -16.30
N GLN A 111 -14.01 17.38 -15.48
CA GLN A 111 -12.86 17.84 -14.69
C GLN A 111 -11.57 17.52 -15.48
N PRO A 112 -10.55 18.39 -15.47
CA PRO A 112 -9.34 18.20 -16.27
C PRO A 112 -8.33 17.30 -15.55
N GLY A 113 -7.69 16.40 -16.30
CA GLY A 113 -6.43 15.78 -15.88
C GLY A 113 -6.53 14.35 -15.35
N LEU A 114 -7.10 13.42 -16.12
CA LEU A 114 -6.74 12.00 -16.06
C LEU A 114 -6.88 11.42 -17.47
N VAL A 115 -5.76 10.99 -18.05
CA VAL A 115 -5.74 10.34 -19.37
C VAL A 115 -6.36 8.95 -19.22
N GLN A 116 -7.65 8.83 -19.52
CA GLN A 116 -8.35 7.56 -19.55
C GLN A 116 -8.30 7.02 -20.98
N GLN A 117 -7.57 5.92 -21.20
CA GLN A 117 -7.54 5.23 -22.48
C GLN A 117 -8.95 4.72 -22.84
N PRO A 118 -9.41 4.87 -24.10
CA PRO A 118 -10.67 4.28 -24.52
C PRO A 118 -10.47 2.77 -24.73
N LEU A 119 -10.94 1.94 -23.80
CA LEU A 119 -11.14 0.52 -24.08
C LEU A 119 -12.36 0.39 -25.00
N THR A 120 -12.10 0.26 -26.30
CA THR A 120 -13.11 -0.18 -27.27
C THR A 120 -13.22 -1.71 -27.19
N SER A 121 -14.34 -2.22 -26.71
CA SER A 121 -14.70 -3.62 -26.89
C SER A 121 -16.08 -3.72 -27.53
N ASN A 122 -16.10 -3.59 -28.86
CA ASN A 122 -17.14 -4.21 -29.67
C ASN A 122 -16.64 -5.60 -30.04
N VAL A 123 -16.97 -6.62 -29.26
CA VAL A 123 -17.02 -8.01 -29.75
C VAL A 123 -18.16 -8.74 -29.03
N THR A 124 -19.24 -8.90 -29.77
CA THR A 124 -20.25 -9.94 -29.64
C THR A 124 -19.59 -11.31 -29.58
N GLY A 125 -19.90 -12.14 -28.57
CA GLY A 125 -19.48 -13.54 -28.58
C GLY A 125 -19.30 -14.15 -27.20
N THR A 126 -20.32 -14.90 -26.78
CA THR A 126 -20.38 -15.91 -25.72
C THR A 126 -19.03 -16.56 -25.34
N LYS A 127 -18.57 -16.32 -24.10
CA LYS A 127 -17.99 -17.26 -23.09
C LYS A 127 -17.26 -16.45 -22.01
N GLY A 128 -17.82 -16.42 -20.80
CA GLY A 128 -17.26 -15.67 -19.66
C GLY A 128 -15.87 -16.16 -19.27
N THR A 129 -14.90 -15.25 -19.21
CA THR A 129 -13.55 -15.54 -18.67
C THR A 129 -13.47 -15.03 -17.25
N ILE A 130 -13.36 -15.95 -16.29
CA ILE A 130 -13.09 -15.63 -14.88
C ILE A 130 -11.60 -15.27 -14.78
N ILE A 131 -11.30 -14.01 -14.44
CA ILE A 131 -9.92 -13.58 -14.18
C ILE A 131 -9.59 -13.95 -12.73
N SER A 132 -8.78 -15.00 -12.55
CA SER A 132 -8.29 -15.42 -11.23
C SER A 132 -7.31 -14.37 -10.67
N ALA A 133 -7.54 -13.91 -9.43
CA ALA A 133 -6.76 -12.86 -8.77
C ALA A 133 -5.46 -13.36 -8.10
N PHE A 134 -5.01 -14.59 -8.38
CA PHE A 134 -3.77 -15.14 -7.84
C PHE A 134 -2.83 -15.54 -8.97
N GLY A 135 -1.62 -14.95 -8.98
CA GLY A 135 -0.60 -15.20 -9.98
C GLY A 135 -0.14 -16.66 -10.00
N SER A 136 -0.28 -17.32 -11.14
CA SER A 136 0.22 -18.68 -11.37
C SER A 136 1.73 -18.63 -11.66
N LEU A 137 2.55 -19.13 -10.73
CA LEU A 137 3.98 -19.36 -10.96
C LEU A 137 4.20 -20.68 -11.72
N PRO A 138 5.03 -20.73 -12.77
CA PRO A 138 5.34 -21.99 -13.46
C PRO A 138 6.28 -22.88 -12.61
N LYS A 139 5.93 -24.16 -12.50
CA LYS A 139 6.78 -25.18 -11.85
C LYS A 139 8.01 -25.47 -12.71
N LYS A 140 9.21 -25.43 -12.11
CA LYS A 140 10.48 -25.79 -12.76
C LYS A 140 10.53 -27.29 -13.08
N PRO A 141 11.13 -27.71 -14.21
CA PRO A 141 11.39 -29.12 -14.50
C PRO A 141 12.48 -29.68 -13.58
N LYS A 142 12.32 -30.95 -13.20
CA LYS A 142 13.32 -31.70 -12.42
C LYS A 142 14.47 -32.11 -13.34
N ILE A 143 15.70 -31.90 -12.87
CA ILE A 143 16.91 -32.58 -13.34
C ILE A 143 17.00 -33.91 -12.59
#